data_AF-A0A812QMX0-F1
#
_entry.id   AF-A0A812QMX0-F1
#
_cell.length_a   1.000
_cell.length_b   1.000
_cell.length_c   1.000
_cell.angle_alpha   90.00
_cell.angle_beta   90.00
_cell.angle_gamma   90.00
#
_symmetry.space_group_name_H-M   'P 1'
#
loop_
_entity.id
_entity.type
_entity.pdbx_description
1 polymer ?
#
loop_
_entity_poly.entity_id
_entity_poly.type
_entity_poly.pdbx_seq_one_letter_code
_entity_poly.pdbx_strand_id
1 'polypeptide(L)'
;MKRHMDVNVPCKDLNFETEATCPYGVLNPHVSGKLAWDFIVMFLVLMDATVLPFQLTFKGNQDEDSFDMAWLWITTLVFGIDVVMSFNTAVEATEKDLYVAPGKLITSRAIIAKKYIRGWFAIDFGSTVPWSQIAEAMTAGEGSSSQLTRLTKVVKFVRLLRLMRMLRLAKLGAIWERIEARIGSIFFVQCVALIRVLLVVIGICHWNACIFWLVGLNRNLFTELMSDEAQAEYAAGPHWTTVWRMTEAQADAWRWVDRPLSECYAAWQRFHEI
;
A
#
# COMPACT_ATOMS: atom_id res chain seq x y z
N MET A 1 5.23 33.31 39.65
CA MET A 1 4.81 32.96 38.28
C MET A 1 6.05 32.92 37.38
N LYS A 2 6.60 31.72 37.17
CA LYS A 2 7.47 31.27 36.04
C LYS A 2 8.04 29.91 36.46
N ARG A 3 7.46 28.83 35.92
CA ARG A 3 7.98 27.46 36.05
C ARG A 3 9.17 27.36 35.11
N HIS A 4 10.38 27.26 35.66
CA HIS A 4 11.56 26.87 34.91
C HIS A 4 11.42 25.39 34.54
N MET A 5 11.56 25.13 33.24
CA MET A 5 11.50 23.84 32.61
C MET A 5 12.93 23.30 32.63
N ASP A 6 13.25 22.48 33.63
CA ASP A 6 14.57 21.88 33.80
C ASP A 6 14.78 20.77 32.77
N VAL A 7 15.27 21.17 31.59
CA VAL A 7 15.93 20.29 30.63
C VAL A 7 17.40 20.20 31.04
N ASN A 8 17.72 19.35 32.01
CA ASN A 8 19.11 18.98 32.24
C ASN A 8 19.20 17.62 32.96
N VAL A 9 19.27 16.54 32.19
CA VAL A 9 19.74 15.25 32.72
C VAL A 9 21.16 15.05 32.18
N PRO A 10 22.19 15.11 33.05
CA PRO A 10 23.59 15.10 32.63
C PRO A 10 24.01 13.71 32.10
N CYS A 11 24.56 13.72 30.88
CA CYS A 11 25.22 12.58 30.22
C CYS A 11 26.60 12.30 30.86
N LYS A 12 26.66 11.63 32.02
CA LYS A 12 27.97 11.25 32.57
C LYS A 12 28.20 9.79 32.96
N ASP A 13 27.18 8.96 33.17
CA ASP A 13 27.41 7.59 33.69
C ASP A 13 26.62 6.50 32.94
N LEU A 14 26.77 6.39 31.62
CA LEU A 14 26.36 5.19 30.88
C LEU A 14 27.60 4.37 30.55
N ASN A 15 27.97 3.53 31.52
CA ASN A 15 29.00 2.52 31.41
C ASN A 15 28.83 1.70 30.14
N PHE A 16 29.91 1.65 29.37
CA PHE A 16 30.18 0.66 28.35
C PHE A 16 30.29 -0.71 29.01
N GLU A 17 29.44 -1.66 28.63
CA GLU A 17 29.78 -3.03 28.24
C GLU A 17 28.51 -3.90 28.18
N THR A 18 28.49 -4.78 27.18
CA THR A 18 27.57 -5.90 26.96
C THR A 18 26.18 -5.63 26.36
N GLU A 19 25.83 -6.53 25.46
CA GLU A 19 24.68 -6.55 24.59
C GLU A 19 23.33 -6.55 25.35
N ALA A 20 22.28 -6.12 24.64
CA ALA A 20 20.92 -6.67 24.77
C ALA A 20 19.94 -6.16 25.84
N THR A 21 20.07 -4.97 26.43
CA THR A 21 18.92 -4.41 27.19
C THR A 21 18.64 -2.94 26.86
N CYS A 22 17.63 -2.72 26.02
CA CYS A 22 16.98 -1.42 25.95
C CYS A 22 16.12 -1.21 27.22
N PRO A 23 16.03 0.01 27.76
CA PRO A 23 15.19 0.29 28.93
C PRO A 23 13.71 -0.10 28.66
N TYR A 24 13.00 -0.45 29.74
CA TYR A 24 11.66 -1.08 29.70
C TYR A 24 10.75 -0.54 28.58
N GLY A 25 10.35 -1.44 27.68
CA GLY A 25 9.39 -1.22 26.60
C GLY A 25 9.92 -0.52 25.34
N VAL A 26 11.24 -0.34 25.19
CA VAL A 26 11.86 0.00 23.90
C VAL A 26 12.38 -1.28 23.24
N LEU A 27 11.94 -1.55 22.01
CA LEU A 27 12.36 -2.69 21.20
C LEU A 27 13.74 -2.41 20.61
N ASN A 28 14.66 -3.32 20.88
CA ASN A 28 15.97 -3.31 20.25
C ASN A 28 15.80 -3.75 18.77
N PRO A 29 16.17 -2.91 17.79
CA PRO A 29 16.06 -3.24 16.38
C PRO A 29 16.87 -4.48 16.00
N HIS A 30 17.90 -4.83 16.77
CA HIS A 30 18.79 -5.96 16.46
C HIS A 30 18.24 -7.34 16.88
N VAL A 31 17.11 -7.40 17.59
CA VAL A 31 16.52 -8.67 18.04
C VAL A 31 15.92 -9.45 16.86
N SER A 32 16.21 -10.76 16.79
CA SER A 32 15.76 -11.65 15.72
C SER A 32 14.24 -11.66 15.53
N GLY A 33 13.47 -11.47 16.61
CA GLY A 33 12.01 -11.34 16.56
C GLY A 33 11.53 -10.09 15.79
N LYS A 34 12.23 -8.95 15.91
CA LYS A 34 11.90 -7.74 15.15
C LYS A 34 12.25 -7.92 13.67
N LEU A 35 13.34 -8.63 13.38
CA LEU A 35 13.71 -8.97 12.00
C LEU A 35 12.66 -9.87 11.34
N ALA A 36 12.20 -10.91 12.03
CA ALA A 36 11.12 -11.77 11.54
C ALA A 36 9.82 -10.97 11.30
N TRP A 37 9.48 -10.03 12.19
CA TRP A 37 8.36 -9.12 12.00
C TRP A 37 8.53 -8.22 10.77
N ASP A 38 9.72 -7.63 10.57
CA ASP A 38 10.02 -6.83 9.38
C ASP A 38 9.84 -7.64 8.10
N PHE A 39 10.20 -8.93 8.09
CA PHE A 39 9.94 -9.83 6.96
C PHE A 39 8.45 -10.08 6.72
N ILE A 40 7.66 -10.26 7.78
CA ILE A 40 6.20 -10.42 7.67
C ILE A 40 5.57 -9.16 7.10
N VAL A 41 5.95 -7.99 7.62
CA VAL A 41 5.46 -6.68 7.12
C VAL A 41 5.87 -6.48 5.66
N MET A 42 7.13 -6.78 5.31
CA MET A 42 7.63 -6.70 3.94
C MET A 42 6.81 -7.59 2.99
N PHE A 43 6.55 -8.83 3.39
CA PHE A 43 5.73 -9.76 2.61
C PHE A 43 4.29 -9.26 2.43
N LEU A 44 3.67 -8.76 3.50
CA LEU A 44 2.32 -8.19 3.43
C LEU A 44 2.26 -6.96 2.53
N VAL A 45 3.27 -6.08 2.55
CA VAL A 45 3.35 -4.93 1.64
C VAL A 45 3.46 -5.37 0.19
N LEU A 46 4.26 -6.40 -0.12
CA LEU A 46 4.36 -6.95 -1.47
C LEU A 46 3.04 -7.57 -1.93
N MET A 47 2.33 -8.27 -1.05
CA MET A 47 1.00 -8.82 -1.36
C MET A 47 -0.04 -7.71 -1.56
N ASP A 48 -0.04 -6.68 -0.71
CA ASP A 48 -0.95 -5.52 -0.88
C ASP A 48 -0.68 -4.81 -2.22
N ALA A 49 0.59 -4.73 -2.64
CA ALA A 49 1.00 -4.15 -3.92
C ALA A 49 0.56 -4.96 -5.17
N THR A 50 0.26 -6.24 -5.04
CA THR A 50 -0.28 -7.05 -6.15
C THR A 50 -1.80 -7.15 -6.10
N VAL A 51 -2.38 -7.30 -4.91
CA VAL A 51 -3.82 -7.45 -4.68
C VAL A 51 -4.57 -6.15 -4.94
N LEU A 52 -4.03 -4.99 -4.54
CA LEU A 52 -4.75 -3.72 -4.69
C LEU A 52 -5.01 -3.32 -6.15
N PRO A 53 -4.02 -3.35 -7.07
CA PRO A 53 -4.28 -3.10 -8.49
C PRO A 53 -5.31 -4.08 -9.07
N PHE A 54 -5.23 -5.36 -8.67
CA PHE A 54 -6.16 -6.39 -9.11
C PHE A 54 -7.60 -6.13 -8.65
N GLN A 55 -7.79 -5.75 -7.38
CA GLN A 55 -9.11 -5.38 -6.86
C GLN A 55 -9.67 -4.15 -7.58
N LEU A 56 -8.83 -3.15 -7.86
CA LEU A 56 -9.25 -1.93 -8.58
C LEU A 56 -9.67 -2.21 -10.02
N THR A 57 -8.98 -3.13 -10.71
CA THR A 57 -9.28 -3.46 -12.12
C THR A 57 -10.44 -4.42 -12.27
N PHE A 58 -10.44 -5.53 -11.52
CA PHE A 58 -11.36 -6.64 -11.78
C PHE A 58 -12.64 -6.56 -10.96
N LYS A 59 -12.61 -5.89 -9.80
CA LYS A 59 -13.75 -5.82 -8.88
C LYS A 59 -14.37 -4.42 -8.81
N GLY A 60 -13.98 -3.50 -9.68
CA GLY A 60 -14.18 -2.04 -9.59
C GLY A 60 -15.62 -1.50 -9.43
N ASN A 61 -16.66 -2.34 -9.33
CA ASN A 61 -18.04 -1.97 -8.98
C ASN A 61 -18.87 -3.13 -8.40
N GLN A 62 -18.27 -4.29 -8.07
CA GLN A 62 -19.00 -5.37 -7.41
C GLN A 62 -18.92 -5.18 -5.89
N ASP A 63 -19.93 -5.66 -5.16
CA ASP A 63 -19.94 -5.64 -3.70
C ASP A 63 -18.67 -6.28 -3.16
N GLU A 64 -18.05 -5.69 -2.12
CA GLU A 64 -16.79 -6.20 -1.58
C GLU A 64 -16.99 -7.64 -1.08
N ASP A 65 -16.29 -8.59 -1.71
CA ASP A 65 -16.32 -9.99 -1.29
C ASP A 65 -15.88 -10.11 0.18
N SER A 66 -16.37 -11.14 0.87
CA SER A 66 -15.95 -11.45 2.25
C SER A 66 -14.42 -11.56 2.39
N PHE A 67 -13.73 -12.00 1.34
CA PHE A 67 -12.27 -12.05 1.30
C PHE A 67 -11.63 -10.65 1.29
N ASP A 68 -12.16 -9.71 0.52
CA ASP A 68 -11.58 -8.36 0.41
C ASP A 68 -11.75 -7.60 1.72
N MET A 69 -12.91 -7.77 2.37
CA MET A 69 -13.18 -7.26 3.71
C MET A 69 -12.23 -7.85 4.74
N ALA A 70 -12.09 -9.18 4.77
CA ALA A 70 -11.16 -9.85 5.70
C ALA A 70 -9.72 -9.38 5.47
N TRP A 71 -9.27 -9.32 4.20
CA TRP A 71 -7.93 -8.85 3.84
C TRP A 71 -7.70 -7.40 4.30
N LEU A 72 -8.67 -6.52 4.08
CA LEU A 72 -8.62 -5.12 4.51
C LEU A 72 -8.46 -5.00 6.02
N TRP A 73 -9.26 -5.72 6.81
CA TRP A 73 -9.16 -5.68 8.27
C TRP A 73 -7.88 -6.30 8.80
N ILE A 74 -7.47 -7.46 8.27
CA ILE A 74 -6.22 -8.12 8.68
C ILE A 74 -5.03 -7.21 8.41
N THR A 75 -4.93 -6.67 7.18
CA THR A 75 -3.82 -5.76 6.83
C THR A 75 -3.86 -4.49 7.67
N THR A 76 -5.02 -3.86 7.87
CA THR A 76 -5.15 -2.68 8.75
C THR A 76 -4.72 -2.98 10.19
N LEU A 77 -5.06 -4.14 10.76
CA LEU A 77 -4.63 -4.53 12.11
C LEU A 77 -3.11 -4.73 12.18
N VAL A 78 -2.52 -5.50 11.26
CA VAL A 78 -1.08 -5.78 11.26
C VAL A 78 -0.28 -4.49 11.06
N PHE A 79 -0.70 -3.62 10.15
CA PHE A 79 -0.03 -2.33 9.93
C PHE A 79 -0.25 -1.38 11.12
N GLY A 80 -1.40 -1.40 11.77
CA GLY A 80 -1.62 -0.65 13.01
C GLY A 80 -0.64 -1.09 14.11
N ILE A 81 -0.42 -2.40 14.26
CA ILE A 81 0.58 -2.95 15.17
C ILE A 81 2.00 -2.52 14.76
N ASP A 82 2.33 -2.53 13.46
CA ASP A 82 3.64 -2.06 12.96
C ASP A 82 3.91 -0.59 13.33
N VAL A 83 2.90 0.27 13.25
CA VAL A 83 3.01 1.68 13.67
C VAL A 83 3.31 1.78 15.17
N VAL A 84 2.56 1.06 16.01
CA VAL A 84 2.77 1.04 17.46
C VAL A 84 4.17 0.50 17.81
N MET A 85 4.61 -0.56 17.12
CA MET A 85 5.96 -1.10 17.28
C MET A 85 7.03 -0.10 16.83
N SER A 86 6.77 0.66 15.76
CA SER A 86 7.70 1.69 15.25
C SER A 86 7.92 2.83 16.25
N PHE A 87 6.89 3.25 16.98
CA PHE A 87 7.03 4.21 18.09
C PHE A 87 7.88 3.68 19.25
N ASN A 88 7.90 2.36 19.45
CA ASN A 88 8.65 1.70 20.50
C ASN A 88 10.02 1.17 20.03
N THR A 89 10.38 1.28 18.75
CA THR A 89 11.65 0.75 18.23
C THR A 89 12.76 1.81 18.35
N ALA A 90 13.92 1.43 18.90
CA ALA A 90 15.06 2.33 19.00
C ALA A 90 15.58 2.72 17.60
N VAL A 91 16.01 3.97 17.46
CA VAL A 91 16.52 4.52 16.20
C VAL A 91 18.03 4.75 16.33
N GLU A 92 18.80 4.40 15.31
CA GLU A 92 20.23 4.69 15.24
C GLU A 92 20.46 6.20 15.07
N ALA A 93 21.40 6.75 15.84
CA ALA A 93 21.82 8.13 15.70
C ALA A 93 22.47 8.34 14.33
N THR A 94 21.88 9.23 13.54
CA THR A 94 22.41 9.64 12.24
C THR A 94 23.43 10.75 12.44
N GLU A 95 24.33 10.98 11.48
CA GLU A 95 25.33 12.06 11.53
C GLU A 95 24.72 13.47 11.76
N LYS A 96 23.42 13.64 11.47
CA LYS A 96 22.64 14.87 11.73
C LYS A 96 22.21 15.04 13.20
N ASP A 97 22.33 14.01 14.02
CA ASP A 97 21.92 14.02 15.42
C ASP A 97 23.09 14.54 16.29
N LEU A 98 23.15 15.86 16.51
CA LEU A 98 24.20 16.55 17.30
C LEU A 98 24.34 16.09 18.76
N TYR A 99 23.38 15.30 19.26
CA TYR A 99 23.27 14.93 20.67
C TYR A 99 23.92 13.58 21.00
N VAL A 100 24.26 12.77 19.98
CA VAL A 100 24.76 11.39 20.13
C VAL A 100 25.75 11.09 19.01
N ALA A 101 26.87 10.42 19.31
CA ALA A 101 27.81 9.99 18.28
C ALA A 101 27.13 9.09 17.22
N PRO A 102 27.47 9.24 15.93
CA PRO A 102 26.89 8.43 14.86
C PRO A 102 27.12 6.94 15.14
N GLY A 103 26.08 6.13 14.94
CA GLY A 103 26.12 4.68 15.18
C GLY A 103 25.70 4.23 16.58
N LYS A 104 25.35 5.14 17.51
CA LYS A 104 24.82 4.76 18.83
C LYS A 104 23.28 4.76 18.82
N LEU A 105 22.67 3.81 19.53
CA LEU A 105 21.21 3.67 19.62
C LEU A 105 20.59 4.75 20.53
N ILE A 106 19.61 5.49 20.01
CA ILE A 106 18.80 6.43 20.79
C ILE A 106 17.64 5.66 21.42
N THR A 107 17.60 5.58 22.75
CA THR A 107 16.58 4.85 23.51
C THR A 107 15.51 5.75 24.13
N SER A 108 15.63 7.07 24.00
CA SER A 108 14.64 8.02 24.53
C SER A 108 13.37 8.05 23.67
N ARG A 109 12.25 7.62 24.25
CA ARG A 109 10.94 7.56 23.56
C ARG A 109 10.46 8.90 23.01
N ALA A 110 10.72 10.01 23.72
CA ALA A 110 10.33 11.34 23.26
C ALA A 110 11.06 11.75 21.98
N ILE A 111 12.33 11.37 21.86
CA ILE A 111 13.16 11.65 20.67
C ILE A 111 12.74 10.73 19.53
N ILE A 112 12.53 9.44 19.79
CA ILE A 112 12.03 8.46 18.82
C ILE A 112 10.70 8.92 18.24
N ALA A 113 9.72 9.26 19.09
CA ALA A 113 8.41 9.73 18.65
C ALA A 113 8.51 10.99 17.80
N LYS A 114 9.34 11.97 18.19
CA LYS A 114 9.52 13.21 17.41
C LYS A 114 10.14 12.95 16.03
N LYS A 115 11.16 12.08 15.95
CA LYS A 115 11.82 11.70 14.70
C LYS A 115 10.86 10.92 13.79
N TYR A 116 10.08 10.00 14.36
CA TYR A 116 9.09 9.21 13.63
C TYR A 116 7.91 10.05 13.12
N ILE A 117 7.34 10.93 13.96
CA ILE A 117 6.24 11.84 13.59
C ILE A 117 6.63 12.76 12.43
N ARG A 118 7.88 13.26 12.42
CA ARG A 118 8.37 14.17 11.37
C ARG A 118 8.69 13.46 10.05
N GLY A 119 8.87 12.15 10.06
CA GLY A 119 9.23 11.37 8.87
C GLY A 119 8.10 10.46 8.42
N TRP A 120 8.10 9.23 8.95
CA TRP A 120 7.31 8.12 8.42
C TRP A 120 5.86 8.10 8.91
N PHE A 121 5.54 8.75 10.02
CA PHE A 121 4.19 8.70 10.61
C PHE A 121 3.08 9.14 9.64
N ALA A 122 3.30 10.18 8.82
CA ALA A 122 2.29 10.64 7.88
C ALA A 122 1.95 9.58 6.82
N ILE A 123 2.97 8.88 6.31
CA ILE A 123 2.81 7.78 5.34
C ILE A 123 2.11 6.60 6.02
N ASP A 124 2.52 6.27 7.23
CA ASP A 124 2.04 5.12 7.98
C ASP A 124 0.59 5.29 8.42
N PHE A 125 0.26 6.48 8.92
CA PHE A 125 -1.10 6.83 9.31
C PHE A 125 -2.02 6.86 8.07
N GLY A 126 -1.61 7.57 7.01
CA GLY A 126 -2.40 7.68 5.79
C GLY A 126 -2.66 6.34 5.09
N SER A 127 -1.75 5.38 5.22
CA SER A 127 -1.89 4.05 4.62
C SER A 127 -2.64 3.05 5.49
N THR A 128 -2.62 3.20 6.82
CA THR A 128 -3.29 2.25 7.75
C THR A 128 -4.80 2.47 7.79
N VAL A 129 -5.26 3.70 7.59
CA VAL A 129 -6.67 4.07 7.69
C VAL A 129 -7.51 3.41 6.56
N PRO A 130 -8.60 2.70 6.89
CA PRO A 130 -9.51 2.13 5.90
C PRO A 130 -10.47 3.19 5.34
N TRP A 131 -9.97 4.01 4.41
CA TRP A 131 -10.72 5.14 3.85
C TRP A 131 -12.05 4.74 3.20
N SER A 132 -12.12 3.57 2.53
CA SER A 132 -13.34 3.07 1.88
C SER A 132 -14.50 2.86 2.86
N GLN A 133 -14.23 2.16 3.96
CA GLN A 133 -15.21 1.85 5.00
C GLN A 133 -15.69 3.10 5.73
N ILE A 134 -14.80 4.07 5.97
CA ILE A 134 -15.15 5.35 6.57
C ILE A 134 -16.10 6.15 5.69
N ALA A 135 -15.87 6.14 4.37
CA ALA A 135 -16.75 6.85 3.44
C ALA A 135 -18.11 6.16 3.31
N GLU A 136 -18.14 4.83 3.21
CA GLU A 136 -19.37 4.06 3.17
C GLU A 136 -20.23 4.31 4.42
N ALA A 137 -19.62 4.27 5.60
CA ALA A 137 -20.29 4.58 6.87
C ALA A 137 -20.84 6.03 6.92
N MET A 138 -20.13 7.00 6.36
CA MET A 138 -20.63 8.38 6.26
C MET A 138 -21.82 8.49 5.29
N THR A 139 -21.82 7.72 4.20
CA THR A 139 -22.92 7.75 3.22
C THR A 139 -24.18 7.00 3.67
N ALA A 140 -24.04 5.95 4.50
CA ALA A 140 -25.17 5.13 4.95
C ALA A 140 -26.16 5.87 5.89
N GLY A 141 -25.75 7.00 6.47
CA GLY A 141 -26.56 7.77 7.43
C GLY A 141 -27.37 8.93 6.87
N GLU A 142 -27.14 9.38 5.63
CA GLU A 142 -27.74 10.62 5.09
C GLU A 142 -28.83 10.35 4.03
N GLY A 143 -30.10 10.35 4.45
CA GLY A 143 -31.28 10.13 3.58
C GLY A 143 -31.75 11.31 2.73
N SER A 144 -30.89 12.27 2.38
CA SER A 144 -31.27 13.48 1.62
C SER A 144 -30.75 13.44 0.18
N SER A 145 -31.67 13.48 -0.79
CA SER A 145 -31.41 13.36 -2.24
C SER A 145 -30.50 14.43 -2.84
N SER A 146 -30.35 15.59 -2.19
CA SER A 146 -29.43 16.65 -2.62
C SER A 146 -28.00 16.50 -2.07
N GLN A 147 -27.80 15.75 -0.98
CA GLN A 147 -26.48 15.37 -0.46
C GLN A 147 -25.90 14.18 -1.23
N LEU A 148 -26.75 13.28 -1.73
CA LEU A 148 -26.36 12.11 -2.53
C LEU A 148 -25.44 12.44 -3.73
N THR A 149 -25.62 13.58 -4.42
CA THR A 149 -24.74 13.99 -5.53
C THR A 149 -23.38 14.55 -5.10
N ARG A 150 -23.28 15.12 -3.87
CA ARG A 150 -21.97 15.47 -3.27
C ARG A 150 -21.29 14.23 -2.72
N LEU A 151 -22.05 13.33 -2.13
CA LEU A 151 -21.56 12.09 -1.53
C LEU A 151 -21.01 11.11 -2.58
N THR A 152 -21.64 11.02 -3.77
CA THR A 152 -21.06 10.23 -4.88
C THR A 152 -19.69 10.75 -5.31
N LYS A 153 -19.47 12.07 -5.31
CA LYS A 153 -18.13 12.65 -5.55
C LYS A 153 -17.15 12.28 -4.44
N VAL A 154 -17.56 12.28 -3.18
CA VAL A 154 -16.71 11.85 -2.05
C VAL A 154 -16.32 10.37 -2.16
N VAL A 155 -17.25 9.49 -2.54
CA VAL A 155 -16.96 8.07 -2.78
C VAL A 155 -15.91 7.88 -3.88
N LYS A 156 -15.97 8.68 -4.96
CA LYS A 156 -14.94 8.68 -6.02
C LYS A 156 -13.55 9.06 -5.48
N PHE A 157 -13.45 10.12 -4.69
CA PHE A 157 -12.17 10.53 -4.08
C PHE A 157 -11.64 9.50 -3.07
N VAL A 158 -12.52 8.81 -2.37
CA VAL A 158 -12.14 7.79 -1.40
C VAL A 158 -11.53 6.55 -2.07
N ARG A 159 -11.99 6.19 -3.28
CA ARG A 159 -11.33 5.15 -4.08
C ARG A 159 -9.87 5.52 -4.39
N LEU A 160 -9.59 6.80 -4.67
CA LEU A 160 -8.22 7.30 -4.83
C LEU A 160 -7.42 7.24 -3.52
N LEU A 161 -8.04 7.53 -2.37
CA LEU A 161 -7.39 7.42 -1.07
C LEU A 161 -6.97 5.99 -0.73
N ARG A 162 -7.63 4.96 -1.30
CA ARG A 162 -7.17 3.56 -1.18
C ARG A 162 -5.76 3.38 -1.76
N LEU A 163 -5.35 4.18 -2.76
CA LEU A 163 -3.99 4.15 -3.32
C LEU A 163 -2.92 4.68 -2.36
N MET A 164 -3.28 5.43 -1.31
CA MET A 164 -2.32 5.84 -0.27
C MET A 164 -1.67 4.64 0.41
N ARG A 165 -2.32 3.47 0.35
CA ARG A 165 -1.75 2.18 0.79
C ARG A 165 -0.47 1.81 0.04
N MET A 166 -0.33 2.22 -1.23
CA MET A 166 0.86 1.99 -2.04
C MET A 166 2.07 2.78 -1.54
N LEU A 167 1.89 3.89 -0.81
CA LEU A 167 3.00 4.64 -0.22
C LEU A 167 3.83 3.78 0.75
N ARG A 168 3.26 2.69 1.27
CA ARG A 168 3.98 1.72 2.11
C ARG A 168 5.12 1.03 1.37
N LEU A 169 5.10 0.98 0.04
CA LEU A 169 6.22 0.49 -0.76
C LEU A 169 7.50 1.26 -0.51
N ALA A 170 7.41 2.54 -0.12
CA ALA A 170 8.58 3.33 0.28
C ALA A 170 9.31 2.71 1.49
N LYS A 171 8.58 2.02 2.38
CA LYS A 171 9.19 1.32 3.53
C LYS A 171 10.10 0.17 3.11
N LEU A 172 9.83 -0.47 1.96
CA LEU A 172 10.65 -1.58 1.48
C LEU A 172 12.10 -1.15 1.32
N GLY A 173 12.35 0.07 0.83
CA GLY A 173 13.71 0.62 0.72
C GLY A 173 14.41 0.71 2.08
N ALA A 174 13.74 1.27 3.09
CA ALA A 174 14.30 1.41 4.44
C ALA A 174 14.50 0.06 5.14
N ILE A 175 13.61 -0.93 4.93
CA ILE A 175 13.79 -2.31 5.43
C ILE A 175 14.99 -2.96 4.75
N TRP A 176 15.16 -2.70 3.44
CA TRP A 176 16.23 -3.28 2.65
C TRP A 176 17.62 -2.83 3.10
N GLU A 177 17.82 -1.53 3.31
CA GLU A 177 19.08 -0.99 3.83
C GLU A 177 19.48 -1.68 5.15
N ARG A 178 18.49 -1.96 6.02
CA ARG A 178 18.73 -2.69 7.28
C ARG A 178 19.06 -4.16 7.08
N ILE A 179 18.51 -4.80 6.04
CA ILE A 179 18.83 -6.20 5.70
C ILE A 179 20.25 -6.27 5.14
N GLU A 180 20.60 -5.38 4.21
CA GLU A 180 21.92 -5.31 3.60
C GLU A 180 23.02 -5.06 4.64
N ALA A 181 22.79 -4.15 5.58
CA ALA A 181 23.71 -3.86 6.68
C ALA A 181 23.96 -5.08 7.62
N ARG A 182 23.05 -6.05 7.68
CA ARG A 182 23.21 -7.26 8.51
C ARG A 182 23.88 -8.41 7.79
N ILE A 183 23.83 -8.42 6.47
CA ILE A 183 24.41 -9.50 5.67
C ILE A 183 25.90 -9.21 5.52
N GLY A 184 26.73 -9.89 6.30
CA GLY A 184 28.20 -9.79 6.17
C GLY A 184 28.80 -10.51 4.97
N SER A 185 28.00 -11.33 4.25
CA SER A 185 28.48 -12.12 3.12
C SER A 185 28.13 -11.46 1.78
N ILE A 186 29.16 -11.09 1.02
CA ILE A 186 29.05 -10.49 -0.31
C ILE A 186 28.20 -11.36 -1.25
N PHE A 187 28.38 -12.69 -1.22
CA PHE A 187 27.60 -13.60 -2.06
C PHE A 187 26.10 -13.51 -1.77
N PHE A 188 25.73 -13.49 -0.49
CA PHE A 188 24.33 -13.45 -0.09
C PHE A 188 23.69 -12.10 -0.43
N VAL A 189 24.41 -10.98 -0.28
CA VAL A 189 23.95 -9.66 -0.73
C VAL A 189 23.65 -9.66 -2.23
N GLN A 190 24.53 -10.24 -3.04
CA GLN A 190 24.33 -10.32 -4.50
C GLN A 190 23.10 -11.19 -4.87
N CYS A 191 22.93 -12.36 -4.26
CA CYS A 191 21.75 -13.20 -4.48
C CYS A 191 20.45 -12.45 -4.11
N VAL A 192 20.46 -11.78 -2.96
CA VAL A 192 19.33 -11.01 -2.43
C VAL A 192 19.01 -9.81 -3.33
N ALA A 193 20.02 -9.13 -3.88
CA ALA A 193 19.87 -8.07 -4.87
C ALA A 193 19.27 -8.58 -6.20
N LEU A 194 19.69 -9.74 -6.70
CA LEU A 194 19.12 -10.35 -7.90
C LEU A 194 17.65 -10.71 -7.72
N ILE A 195 17.30 -11.32 -6.59
CA ILE A 195 15.90 -11.64 -6.24
C ILE A 195 15.07 -10.35 -6.19
N ARG A 196 15.60 -9.27 -5.59
CA ARG A 196 14.93 -7.97 -5.56
C ARG A 196 14.63 -7.45 -6.96
N VAL A 197 15.62 -7.44 -7.85
CA VAL A 197 15.41 -6.96 -9.24
C VAL A 197 14.34 -7.80 -9.93
N LEU A 198 14.38 -9.13 -9.77
CA LEU A 198 13.38 -10.02 -10.34
C LEU A 198 11.96 -9.71 -9.82
N LEU A 199 11.79 -9.55 -8.50
CA LEU A 199 10.50 -9.20 -7.90
C LEU A 199 9.99 -7.84 -8.39
N VAL A 200 10.86 -6.84 -8.55
CA VAL A 200 10.51 -5.53 -9.09
C VAL A 200 10.04 -5.64 -10.55
N VAL A 201 10.76 -6.39 -11.39
CA VAL A 201 10.39 -6.60 -12.79
C VAL A 201 9.03 -7.29 -12.90
N ILE A 202 8.81 -8.36 -12.12
CA ILE A 202 7.51 -9.06 -12.07
C ILE A 202 6.40 -8.09 -11.63
N GLY A 203 6.66 -7.28 -10.59
CA GLY A 203 5.72 -6.27 -10.12
C GLY A 203 5.36 -5.24 -11.19
N ILE A 204 6.34 -4.73 -11.93
CA ILE A 204 6.12 -3.80 -13.05
C ILE A 204 5.30 -4.46 -14.16
N CYS A 205 5.61 -5.71 -14.52
CA CYS A 205 4.81 -6.45 -15.51
C CYS A 205 3.36 -6.61 -15.06
N HIS A 206 3.12 -6.97 -13.80
CA HIS A 206 1.78 -7.09 -13.22
C HIS A 206 1.04 -5.75 -13.23
N TRP A 207 1.69 -4.67 -12.79
CA TRP A 207 1.10 -3.33 -12.76
C TRP A 207 0.78 -2.82 -14.15
N ASN A 208 1.68 -3.02 -15.12
CA ASN A 208 1.42 -2.66 -16.51
C ASN A 208 0.23 -3.43 -17.08
N ALA A 209 0.14 -4.74 -16.82
CA ALA A 209 -1.01 -5.55 -17.23
C ALA A 209 -2.32 -5.05 -16.57
N CYS A 210 -2.28 -4.76 -15.27
CA CYS A 210 -3.43 -4.22 -14.54
C CYS A 210 -3.86 -2.85 -15.09
N ILE A 211 -2.93 -1.91 -15.28
CA ILE A 211 -3.22 -0.57 -15.81
C ILE A 211 -3.76 -0.67 -17.24
N PHE A 212 -3.16 -1.51 -18.08
CA PHE A 212 -3.62 -1.73 -19.45
C PHE A 212 -5.05 -2.28 -19.47
N TRP A 213 -5.38 -3.19 -18.55
CA TRP A 213 -6.75 -3.66 -18.39
C TRP A 213 -7.68 -2.57 -17.82
N LEU A 214 -7.22 -1.79 -16.85
CA LEU A 214 -7.99 -0.69 -16.23
C LEU A 214 -8.45 0.32 -17.27
N VAL A 215 -7.53 0.74 -18.14
CA VAL A 215 -7.78 1.67 -19.26
C VAL A 215 -8.64 1.01 -20.35
N GLY A 216 -8.75 -0.30 -20.37
CA GLY A 216 -9.68 -0.99 -21.24
C GLY A 216 -11.14 -0.90 -20.79
N LEU A 217 -11.43 -0.61 -19.52
CA LEU A 217 -12.80 -0.68 -19.00
C LEU A 217 -13.57 0.63 -19.25
N ASN A 218 -14.83 0.53 -19.71
CA ASN A 218 -15.70 1.68 -19.98
C ASN A 218 -15.93 2.57 -18.75
N ARG A 219 -15.90 1.97 -17.55
CA ARG A 219 -15.92 2.67 -16.26
C ARG A 219 -14.75 2.20 -15.43
N ASN A 220 -13.82 3.11 -15.18
CA ASN A 220 -12.61 2.90 -14.41
C ASN A 220 -12.27 4.13 -13.56
N LEU A 221 -11.25 4.00 -12.70
CA LEU A 221 -10.80 5.06 -11.80
C LEU A 221 -10.47 6.38 -12.53
N PHE A 222 -9.92 6.33 -13.75
CA PHE A 222 -9.59 7.53 -14.52
C PHE A 222 -10.83 8.21 -15.08
N THR A 223 -11.79 7.43 -15.59
CA THR A 223 -13.07 7.98 -16.09
C THR A 223 -13.89 8.63 -14.99
N GLU A 224 -13.72 8.23 -13.73
CA GLU A 224 -14.40 8.86 -12.59
C GLU A 224 -13.90 10.27 -12.28
N LEU A 225 -12.66 10.59 -12.69
CA LEU A 225 -12.05 11.91 -12.52
C LEU A 225 -12.38 12.86 -13.68
N MET A 226 -12.84 12.33 -14.82
CA MET A 226 -13.21 13.10 -16.00
C MET A 226 -14.55 13.83 -15.80
N SER A 227 -14.85 14.82 -16.66
CA SER A 227 -16.19 15.42 -16.73
C SER A 227 -17.21 14.38 -17.20
N ASP A 228 -18.48 14.54 -16.81
CA ASP A 228 -19.54 13.59 -17.17
C ASP A 228 -19.68 13.44 -18.71
N GLU A 229 -19.43 14.52 -19.46
CA GLU A 229 -19.40 14.54 -20.93
C GLU A 229 -18.25 13.68 -21.49
N ALA A 230 -17.03 13.88 -20.99
CA ALA A 230 -15.85 13.11 -21.41
C ALA A 230 -15.98 11.63 -20.99
N GLN A 231 -16.63 11.36 -19.86
CA GLN A 231 -16.92 9.99 -19.43
C GLN A 231 -17.91 9.31 -20.39
N ALA A 232 -18.94 10.01 -20.85
CA ALA A 232 -19.90 9.48 -21.82
C ALA A 232 -19.25 9.24 -23.20
N GLU A 233 -18.42 10.18 -23.66
CA GLU A 233 -17.65 10.04 -24.89
C GLU A 233 -16.69 8.85 -24.83
N TYR A 234 -15.95 8.72 -23.71
CA TYR A 234 -15.05 7.60 -23.50
C TYR A 234 -15.80 6.27 -23.52
N ALA A 235 -16.92 6.16 -22.81
CA ALA A 235 -17.73 4.94 -22.76
C ALA A 235 -18.39 4.57 -24.11
N ALA A 236 -18.57 5.54 -25.01
CA ALA A 236 -19.09 5.33 -26.36
C ALA A 236 -17.98 4.93 -27.36
N GLY A 237 -16.71 5.10 -27.00
CA GLY A 237 -15.58 4.74 -27.84
C GLY A 237 -15.36 3.21 -27.94
N PRO A 238 -14.75 2.72 -29.04
CA PRO A 238 -14.34 1.33 -29.13
C PRO A 238 -13.18 1.04 -28.17
N HIS A 239 -13.38 0.14 -27.20
CA HIS A 239 -12.32 -0.30 -26.27
C HIS A 239 -11.77 -1.67 -26.65
N TRP A 240 -10.45 -1.89 -26.56
CA TRP A 240 -9.83 -3.16 -26.95
C TRP A 240 -10.29 -4.39 -26.12
N THR A 241 -10.94 -4.18 -24.98
CA THR A 241 -11.53 -5.23 -24.12
C THR A 241 -12.94 -5.60 -24.55
N THR A 242 -13.63 -4.72 -25.28
CA THR A 242 -15.02 -4.88 -25.73
C THR A 242 -15.14 -5.03 -27.25
N VAL A 243 -14.06 -4.73 -27.99
CA VAL A 243 -13.95 -4.88 -29.44
C VAL A 243 -13.46 -6.29 -29.78
N TRP A 244 -14.30 -7.09 -30.44
CA TRP A 244 -13.92 -8.41 -30.95
C TRP A 244 -12.83 -8.29 -32.03
N ARG A 245 -11.80 -9.13 -31.96
CA ARG A 245 -10.88 -9.37 -33.09
C ARG A 245 -11.50 -10.46 -33.97
N MET A 246 -12.30 -10.07 -34.96
CA MET A 246 -12.74 -11.05 -35.97
C MET A 246 -11.54 -11.47 -36.81
N THR A 247 -11.33 -12.78 -36.98
CA THR A 247 -10.52 -13.30 -38.08
C THR A 247 -11.18 -12.86 -39.40
N GLU A 248 -10.35 -12.42 -40.36
CA GLU A 248 -10.66 -11.77 -41.66
C GLU A 248 -11.89 -12.25 -42.47
N ALA A 249 -12.52 -13.37 -42.13
CA ALA A 249 -13.63 -13.96 -42.88
C ALA A 249 -15.04 -13.38 -42.57
N GLN A 250 -15.21 -12.50 -41.58
CA GLN A 250 -16.53 -11.96 -41.18
C GLN A 250 -16.54 -10.43 -40.97
N ALA A 251 -15.80 -9.69 -41.80
CA ALA A 251 -15.57 -8.25 -41.63
C ALA A 251 -16.78 -7.32 -41.91
N ASP A 252 -17.94 -7.81 -42.35
CA ASP A 252 -18.95 -6.95 -42.99
C ASP A 252 -20.07 -6.41 -42.08
N ALA A 253 -20.08 -6.71 -40.78
CA ALA A 253 -20.96 -5.98 -39.85
C ALA A 253 -20.46 -6.08 -38.41
N TRP A 254 -19.94 -4.97 -37.88
CA TRP A 254 -19.77 -4.80 -36.44
C TRP A 254 -21.12 -4.96 -35.74
N ARG A 255 -21.36 -6.07 -35.04
CA ARG A 255 -22.52 -6.27 -34.16
C ARG A 255 -22.06 -6.37 -32.72
N TRP A 256 -22.59 -5.47 -31.89
CA TRP A 256 -22.43 -5.51 -30.44
C TRP A 256 -23.15 -6.74 -29.88
N VAL A 257 -22.47 -7.51 -29.04
CA VAL A 257 -23.05 -8.62 -28.27
C VAL A 257 -22.76 -8.35 -26.81
N ASP A 258 -23.79 -7.97 -26.05
CA ASP A 258 -23.68 -7.79 -24.61
C ASP A 258 -23.49 -9.15 -23.93
N ARG A 259 -22.33 -9.38 -23.32
CA ARG A 259 -22.08 -10.55 -22.45
C ARG A 259 -21.78 -10.10 -21.02
N PRO A 260 -22.19 -10.89 -20.01
CA PRO A 260 -21.82 -10.63 -18.62
C PRO A 260 -20.29 -10.77 -18.43
N LEU A 261 -19.71 -9.92 -17.57
CA LEU A 261 -18.26 -9.80 -17.33
C LEU A 261 -17.56 -11.12 -16.96
N SER A 262 -18.30 -12.07 -16.38
CA SER A 262 -17.84 -13.42 -16.03
C SER A 262 -17.52 -14.29 -17.26
N GLU A 263 -18.14 -14.04 -18.41
CA GLU A 263 -17.94 -14.80 -19.64
C GLU A 263 -16.79 -14.27 -20.51
N CYS A 264 -16.35 -13.02 -20.29
CA CYS A 264 -15.26 -12.42 -21.05
C CYS A 264 -13.91 -13.13 -20.84
N TYR A 265 -13.76 -13.90 -19.77
CA TYR A 265 -12.56 -14.68 -19.45
C TYR A 265 -12.59 -16.13 -19.97
N ALA A 266 -13.75 -16.64 -20.37
CA ALA A 266 -13.95 -18.06 -20.68
C ALA A 266 -14.31 -18.29 -22.15
N ALA A 267 -13.49 -17.81 -23.09
CA ALA A 267 -13.62 -18.16 -24.50
C ALA A 267 -12.53 -19.13 -24.96
N TRP A 268 -12.46 -20.30 -24.30
CA TRP A 268 -11.93 -21.53 -24.89
C TRP A 268 -12.85 -22.71 -24.56
N GLN A 269 -14.17 -22.53 -24.73
CA GLN A 269 -15.11 -23.65 -24.75
C GLN A 269 -15.74 -23.75 -26.13
N ARG A 270 -15.00 -24.43 -27.00
CA ARG A 270 -15.46 -25.44 -27.96
C ARG A 270 -16.92 -25.27 -28.43
N PHE A 271 -17.09 -24.56 -29.55
CA PHE A 271 -18.24 -24.76 -30.43
C PHE A 271 -18.16 -26.19 -31.00
N HIS A 272 -18.85 -27.13 -30.35
CA HIS A 272 -19.39 -28.30 -31.01
C HIS A 272 -20.91 -28.18 -30.96
N GLU A 273 -21.51 -28.12 -32.15
CA GLU A 273 -22.92 -28.46 -32.47
C GLU A 273 -23.96 -27.64 -31.69
N ILE A 274 -24.76 -26.80 -32.35
CA ILE A 274 -25.82 -27.14 -33.32
C ILE A 274 -26.05 -25.94 -34.25
#